data_AF-A0A7Y3J8Z2-F1
#
_entry.id   AF-A0A7Y3J8Z2-F1
#
_cell.length_a   1.000
_cell.length_b   1.000
_cell.length_c   1.000
_cell.angle_alpha   90.00
_cell.angle_beta   90.00
_cell.angle_gamma   90.00
#
_symmetry.space_group_name_H-M   'P 1'
#
loop_
_entity.id
_entity.type
_entity.pdbx_description
1 polymer ?
#
loop_
_entity_poly.entity_id
_entity_poly.type
_entity_poly.pdbx_seq_one_letter_code
_entity_poly.pdbx_strand_id
1 'polypeptide(L)'
;MRPRDKTTGARRERLRWPLIWTLIVAAVLFWGMHAHLGRYITPQRGIGYGLGIAGGSMMVLLLLYSARKRFAWLRWMGSIPAWFEFHMVLGVLGPVLVLFHANFRLGATNSNVALFSMLLVAGSGIVGRYIYTRLHARLDGTEDSLEQLKAAGERLREQSASMEFLPGFLDAISGIEKRLIEAPRGRLARTLHLFTGAVRMARARHLVRRELRIALRRALLRESPAVARHASRVTAAARSYAYRRLDAGRRVTEYKAYARMFSWWHVLHIPLFFMLLIAGVAHVIAVNLY
;
A
#
# COMPACT_ATOMS: atom_id res chain seq x y z
N MET A 1 28.38 18.40 -19.79
CA MET A 1 26.97 18.04 -20.10
C MET A 1 26.51 17.02 -19.07
N ARG A 2 25.72 17.41 -18.05
CA ARG A 2 25.24 16.47 -17.00
C ARG A 2 24.21 15.51 -17.60
N PRO A 3 24.28 14.19 -17.35
CA PRO A 3 23.25 13.27 -17.81
C PRO A 3 21.92 13.63 -17.16
N ARG A 4 20.91 13.96 -17.98
CA ARG A 4 19.51 14.10 -17.55
C ARG A 4 19.07 12.77 -16.95
N ASP A 5 18.70 12.80 -15.68
CA ASP A 5 18.19 11.68 -14.91
C ASP A 5 16.86 11.17 -15.50
N LYS A 6 16.95 10.26 -16.48
CA LYS A 6 15.80 9.61 -17.15
C LYS A 6 14.92 8.83 -16.16
N THR A 7 15.44 8.46 -14.98
CA THR A 7 14.70 7.66 -13.99
C THR A 7 13.64 8.49 -13.24
N THR A 8 13.88 9.78 -13.06
CA THR A 8 12.92 10.68 -12.39
C THR A 8 11.70 11.00 -13.25
N GLY A 9 11.87 11.08 -14.58
CA GLY A 9 10.79 11.30 -15.54
C GLY A 9 9.80 10.13 -15.60
N ALA A 10 10.32 8.91 -15.82
CA ALA A 10 9.50 7.69 -15.89
C ALA A 10 8.75 7.40 -14.58
N ARG A 11 9.36 7.71 -13.42
CA ARG A 11 8.72 7.56 -12.10
C ARG A 11 7.61 8.59 -11.86
N ARG A 12 7.78 9.82 -12.36
CA ARG A 12 6.75 10.88 -12.32
C ARG A 12 5.58 10.58 -13.25
N GLU A 13 5.82 10.05 -14.44
CA GLU A 13 4.76 9.66 -15.38
C GLU A 13 3.91 8.49 -14.87
N ARG A 14 4.55 7.44 -14.34
CA ARG A 14 3.83 6.29 -13.75
C ARG A 14 2.93 6.66 -12.56
N LEU A 15 3.26 7.72 -11.82
CA LEU A 15 2.46 8.16 -10.67
C LEU A 15 1.27 9.06 -11.07
N ARG A 16 1.33 9.74 -12.22
CA ARG A 16 0.27 10.64 -12.70
C ARG A 16 -0.93 9.90 -13.26
N TRP A 17 -0.71 8.79 -13.96
CA TRP A 17 -1.79 8.07 -14.64
C TRP A 17 -2.93 7.63 -13.71
N PRO A 18 -2.67 7.02 -12.53
CA PRO A 18 -3.75 6.65 -11.62
C PRO A 18 -4.51 7.85 -11.04
N LEU A 19 -3.83 8.97 -10.82
CA LEU A 19 -4.46 10.18 -10.30
C LEU A 19 -5.39 10.78 -11.35
N ILE A 20 -4.92 10.90 -12.60
CA ILE A 20 -5.71 11.37 -13.74
C ILE A 20 -6.95 10.49 -13.92
N TRP A 21 -6.77 9.16 -13.94
CA TRP A 21 -7.87 8.20 -14.01
C TRP A 21 -8.91 8.42 -12.90
N THR A 22 -8.46 8.59 -11.66
CA THR A 22 -9.36 8.82 -10.52
C THR A 22 -10.13 10.13 -10.66
N LEU A 23 -9.48 11.20 -11.11
CA LEU A 23 -10.12 12.50 -11.35
C LEU A 23 -11.15 12.43 -12.47
N ILE A 24 -10.85 11.71 -13.55
CA ILE A 24 -11.80 11.50 -14.67
C ILE A 24 -13.04 10.75 -14.17
N VAL A 25 -12.84 9.63 -13.46
CA VAL A 25 -13.96 8.84 -12.92
C VAL A 25 -14.80 9.68 -11.95
N ALA A 26 -14.16 10.44 -11.06
CA ALA A 26 -14.86 11.33 -10.13
C ALA A 26 -15.66 12.42 -10.87
N ALA A 27 -15.10 13.02 -11.92
CA ALA A 27 -15.79 14.00 -12.75
C ALA A 27 -16.99 13.39 -13.48
N VAL A 28 -16.85 12.19 -14.04
CA VAL A 28 -17.94 11.46 -14.72
C VAL A 28 -19.07 11.12 -13.74
N LEU A 29 -18.76 10.64 -12.54
CA LEU A 29 -19.75 10.36 -11.50
C LEU A 29 -20.44 11.64 -11.03
N PHE A 30 -19.68 12.72 -10.81
CA PHE A 30 -20.22 14.01 -10.40
C PHE A 30 -21.17 14.57 -11.47
N TRP A 31 -20.77 14.54 -12.74
CA TRP A 31 -21.61 14.95 -13.85
C TRP A 31 -22.87 14.09 -13.96
N GLY A 32 -22.73 12.76 -13.92
CA GLY A 32 -23.86 11.83 -14.03
C GLY A 32 -24.90 12.03 -12.94
N MET A 33 -24.47 12.32 -11.71
CA MET A 33 -25.35 12.60 -10.58
C MET A 33 -26.16 13.90 -10.76
N HIS A 34 -25.63 14.90 -11.45
CA HIS A 34 -26.28 16.22 -11.65
C HIS A 34 -26.98 16.37 -13.02
N ALA A 35 -26.70 15.50 -13.98
CA ALA A 35 -27.23 15.61 -15.35
C ALA A 35 -28.73 15.28 -15.48
N HIS A 36 -29.43 14.96 -14.38
CA HIS A 36 -30.87 14.65 -14.34
C HIS A 36 -31.33 13.69 -15.46
N LEU A 37 -30.59 12.59 -15.66
CA LEU A 37 -30.73 11.65 -16.78
C LEU A 37 -32.01 10.77 -16.74
N GLY A 38 -32.93 11.02 -15.81
CA GLY A 38 -34.10 10.17 -15.57
C GLY A 38 -35.12 10.10 -16.71
N ARG A 39 -35.05 11.00 -17.70
CA ARG A 39 -35.86 10.91 -18.93
C ARG A 39 -35.26 10.00 -19.99
N TYR A 40 -33.95 9.75 -19.94
CA TYR A 40 -33.20 9.06 -20.99
C TYR A 40 -32.67 7.69 -20.55
N ILE A 41 -32.41 7.52 -19.25
CA ILE A 41 -31.84 6.29 -18.70
C ILE A 41 -32.82 5.71 -17.68
N THR A 42 -33.35 4.54 -18.02
CA THR A 42 -34.20 3.74 -17.11
C THR A 42 -33.59 2.35 -16.92
N PRO A 43 -33.59 1.80 -15.70
CA PRO A 43 -33.06 0.47 -15.44
C PRO A 43 -33.74 -0.63 -16.27
N GLN A 44 -35.03 -0.46 -16.58
CA GLN A 44 -35.88 -1.51 -17.14
C GLN A 44 -35.73 -1.66 -18.65
N ARG A 45 -35.37 -0.61 -19.39
CA ARG A 45 -35.37 -0.61 -20.87
C ARG A 45 -34.29 0.30 -21.46
N GLY A 46 -33.96 0.04 -22.73
CA GLY A 46 -33.06 0.88 -23.52
C GLY A 46 -31.63 0.91 -22.98
N ILE A 47 -31.02 2.09 -22.99
CA ILE A 47 -29.60 2.28 -22.62
C ILE A 47 -29.34 1.88 -21.17
N GLY A 48 -30.21 2.25 -20.24
CA GLY A 48 -30.02 1.92 -18.82
C GLY A 48 -29.99 0.41 -18.56
N TYR A 49 -30.87 -0.35 -19.20
CA TYR A 49 -30.83 -1.82 -19.15
C TYR A 49 -29.51 -2.38 -19.70
N GLY A 50 -29.05 -1.88 -20.85
CA GLY A 50 -27.76 -2.28 -21.44
C GLY A 50 -26.56 -1.98 -20.54
N LEU A 51 -26.57 -0.84 -19.83
CA LEU A 51 -25.55 -0.50 -18.83
C LEU A 51 -25.55 -1.47 -17.65
N GLY A 52 -26.72 -1.96 -17.25
CA GLY A 52 -26.87 -2.99 -16.22
C GLY A 52 -26.24 -4.31 -16.64
N ILE A 53 -26.52 -4.78 -17.86
CA ILE A 53 -25.90 -6.01 -18.43
C ILE A 53 -24.38 -5.84 -18.53
N ALA A 54 -23.90 -4.73 -19.08
CA ALA A 54 -22.48 -4.49 -19.25
C ALA A 54 -21.76 -4.40 -17.90
N GLY A 55 -22.30 -3.62 -16.96
CA GLY A 55 -21.78 -3.48 -15.61
C GLY A 55 -21.77 -4.80 -14.84
N GLY A 56 -22.89 -5.54 -14.85
CA GLY A 56 -23.00 -6.86 -14.24
C GLY A 56 -22.04 -7.89 -14.84
N SER A 57 -21.88 -7.89 -16.17
CA SER A 57 -20.89 -8.73 -16.85
C SER A 57 -19.47 -8.41 -16.40
N MET A 58 -19.12 -7.13 -16.25
CA MET A 58 -17.83 -6.72 -15.70
C MET A 58 -17.63 -7.23 -14.27
N MET A 59 -18.67 -7.20 -13.43
CA MET A 59 -18.60 -7.74 -12.06
C MET A 59 -18.36 -9.25 -12.04
N VAL A 60 -19.00 -10.00 -12.93
CA VAL A 60 -18.75 -11.44 -13.08
C VAL A 60 -17.31 -11.67 -13.57
N LEU A 61 -16.82 -10.86 -14.50
CA LEU A 61 -15.44 -10.96 -14.98
C LEU A 61 -14.39 -10.71 -13.89
N LEU A 62 -14.71 -10.00 -12.81
CA LEU A 62 -13.79 -9.84 -11.66
C LEU A 62 -13.41 -11.19 -11.04
N LEU A 63 -14.27 -12.22 -11.14
CA LEU A 63 -14.00 -13.58 -10.68
C LEU A 63 -12.84 -14.24 -11.42
N LEU A 64 -12.57 -13.85 -12.68
CA LEU A 64 -11.47 -14.43 -13.46
C LEU A 64 -10.12 -14.17 -12.80
N TYR A 65 -9.93 -13.03 -12.13
CA TYR A 65 -8.72 -12.78 -11.36
C TYR A 65 -8.54 -13.81 -10.24
N SER A 66 -9.58 -14.03 -9.44
CA SER A 66 -9.57 -15.00 -8.35
C SER A 66 -9.34 -16.43 -8.86
N ALA A 67 -10.00 -16.80 -9.97
CA ALA A 67 -9.81 -18.08 -10.62
C ALA A 67 -8.37 -18.24 -11.14
N ARG A 68 -7.86 -17.25 -11.87
CA ARG A 68 -6.49 -17.25 -12.41
C ARG A 68 -5.43 -17.37 -11.33
N LYS A 69 -5.66 -16.77 -10.16
CA LYS A 69 -4.74 -16.87 -9.01
C LYS A 69 -4.73 -18.27 -8.39
N ARG A 70 -5.87 -18.98 -8.41
CA ARG A 70 -6.04 -20.28 -7.75
C ARG A 70 -5.71 -21.46 -8.65
N PHE A 71 -6.03 -21.36 -9.94
CA PHE A 71 -5.91 -22.48 -10.87
C PHE A 71 -4.70 -22.33 -11.80
N ALA A 72 -3.76 -23.27 -11.68
CA ALA A 72 -2.52 -23.26 -12.47
C ALA A 72 -2.75 -23.46 -13.98
N TRP A 73 -3.84 -24.11 -14.39
CA TRP A 73 -4.14 -24.32 -15.81
C TRP A 73 -4.49 -23.02 -16.55
N LEU A 74 -4.96 -21.98 -15.84
CA LEU A 74 -5.24 -20.66 -16.42
C LEU A 74 -3.96 -19.83 -16.71
N ARG A 75 -2.76 -20.40 -16.50
CA ARG A 75 -1.48 -19.70 -16.71
C ARG A 75 -1.29 -19.15 -18.12
N TRP A 76 -1.91 -19.76 -19.12
CA TRP A 76 -1.85 -19.31 -20.52
C TRP A 76 -2.49 -17.92 -20.73
N MET A 77 -3.39 -17.48 -19.85
CA MET A 77 -4.10 -16.20 -19.96
C MET A 77 -3.23 -14.99 -19.59
N GLY A 78 -1.95 -15.18 -19.28
CA GLY A 78 -1.01 -14.10 -18.98
C GLY A 78 -0.60 -13.98 -17.51
N SER A 79 0.04 -12.85 -17.18
CA SER A 79 0.69 -12.62 -15.88
C SER A 79 -0.30 -12.15 -14.80
N ILE A 80 -0.04 -12.52 -13.54
CA ILE A 80 -0.87 -12.11 -12.39
C ILE A 80 -0.96 -10.58 -12.25
N PRO A 81 0.14 -9.80 -12.43
CA PRO A 81 0.06 -8.34 -12.37
C PRO A 81 -0.88 -7.73 -13.43
N ALA A 82 -0.88 -8.25 -14.66
CA ALA A 82 -1.77 -7.76 -15.71
C ALA A 82 -3.25 -8.05 -15.37
N TRP A 83 -3.55 -9.25 -14.87
CA TRP A 83 -4.90 -9.59 -14.40
C TRP A 83 -5.34 -8.78 -13.18
N PHE A 84 -4.40 -8.42 -12.30
CA PHE A 84 -4.68 -7.52 -11.19
C PHE A 84 -5.01 -6.11 -11.69
N GLU A 85 -4.26 -5.55 -12.63
CA GLU A 85 -4.57 -4.27 -13.25
C GLU A 85 -5.95 -4.29 -13.93
N PHE A 86 -6.25 -5.35 -14.68
CA PHE A 86 -7.56 -5.55 -15.30
C PHE A 86 -8.70 -5.62 -14.28
N HIS A 87 -8.51 -6.37 -13.18
CA HIS A 87 -9.46 -6.43 -12.07
C HIS A 87 -9.71 -5.04 -11.46
N MET A 88 -8.67 -4.22 -11.29
CA MET A 88 -8.82 -2.87 -10.77
C MET A 88 -9.59 -1.94 -11.72
N VAL A 89 -9.39 -2.07 -13.04
CA VAL A 89 -10.14 -1.29 -14.04
C VAL A 89 -11.61 -1.69 -14.03
N LEU A 90 -11.90 -2.99 -14.12
CA LEU A 90 -13.28 -3.50 -14.07
C LEU A 90 -13.97 -3.20 -12.74
N GLY A 91 -13.23 -3.24 -11.63
CA GLY A 91 -13.74 -2.95 -10.29
C GLY A 91 -14.11 -1.48 -10.08
N VAL A 92 -13.78 -0.60 -11.03
CA VAL A 92 -14.22 0.79 -11.07
C VAL A 92 -15.25 1.02 -12.18
N LEU A 93 -15.01 0.50 -13.39
CA LEU A 93 -15.93 0.67 -14.51
C LEU A 93 -17.28 -0.03 -14.26
N GLY A 94 -17.26 -1.25 -13.74
CA GLY A 94 -18.47 -2.00 -13.39
C GLY A 94 -19.39 -1.17 -12.48
N PRO A 95 -18.93 -0.69 -11.31
CA PRO A 95 -19.75 0.16 -10.45
C PRO A 95 -20.23 1.46 -11.10
N VAL A 96 -19.39 2.10 -11.92
CA VAL A 96 -19.80 3.29 -12.67
C VAL A 96 -20.98 2.97 -13.58
N LEU A 97 -20.91 1.92 -14.39
CA LEU A 97 -22.01 1.53 -15.28
C LEU A 97 -23.28 1.16 -14.50
N VAL A 98 -23.15 0.45 -13.37
CA VAL A 98 -24.29 0.10 -12.50
C VAL A 98 -24.93 1.35 -11.87
N LEU A 99 -24.14 2.36 -11.47
CA LEU A 99 -24.67 3.62 -10.97
C LEU A 99 -25.46 4.39 -12.03
N PHE A 100 -24.99 4.40 -13.28
CA PHE A 100 -25.74 4.96 -14.39
C PHE A 100 -26.98 4.12 -14.74
N HIS A 101 -26.90 2.79 -14.70
CA HIS A 101 -28.07 1.90 -14.84
C HIS A 101 -29.16 2.24 -13.81
N ALA A 102 -28.77 2.44 -12.55
CA ALA A 102 -29.66 2.86 -11.47
C ALA A 102 -30.04 4.36 -11.54
N ASN A 103 -29.46 5.12 -12.48
CA ASN A 103 -29.60 6.57 -12.61
C ASN A 103 -29.35 7.31 -11.28
N PHE A 104 -28.39 6.83 -10.49
CA PHE A 104 -28.05 7.35 -9.16
C PHE A 104 -29.24 7.41 -8.18
N ARG A 105 -30.28 6.60 -8.39
CA ARG A 105 -31.48 6.53 -7.54
C ARG A 105 -31.58 5.18 -6.85
N LEU A 106 -32.22 5.19 -5.69
CA LEU A 106 -32.59 3.97 -4.99
C LEU A 106 -33.83 3.34 -5.65
N GLY A 107 -33.85 2.01 -5.67
CA GLY A 107 -34.96 1.22 -6.19
C GLY A 107 -35.58 0.35 -5.10
N ALA A 108 -36.06 -0.83 -5.50
CA ALA A 108 -36.54 -1.85 -4.59
C ALA A 108 -35.42 -2.35 -3.64
N THR A 109 -35.82 -2.97 -2.51
CA THR A 109 -34.90 -3.40 -1.45
C THR A 109 -33.78 -4.30 -1.97
N ASN A 110 -34.08 -5.26 -2.84
CA ASN A 110 -33.09 -6.15 -3.46
C ASN A 110 -32.05 -5.37 -4.29
N SER A 111 -32.49 -4.40 -5.10
CA SER A 111 -31.63 -3.53 -5.90
C SER A 111 -30.74 -2.66 -5.01
N ASN A 112 -31.28 -2.14 -3.91
CA ASN A 112 -30.51 -1.34 -2.96
C ASN A 112 -29.45 -2.18 -2.23
N VAL A 113 -29.78 -3.40 -1.82
CA VAL A 113 -28.81 -4.32 -1.20
C VAL A 113 -27.67 -4.64 -2.17
N ALA A 114 -27.97 -4.90 -3.44
CA ALA A 114 -26.94 -5.11 -4.47
C ALA A 114 -26.08 -3.85 -4.69
N LEU A 115 -26.71 -2.67 -4.77
CA LEU A 115 -26.04 -1.38 -4.92
C LEU A 115 -25.08 -1.09 -3.76
N PHE A 116 -25.55 -1.19 -2.51
CA PHE A 116 -24.69 -0.93 -1.34
C PHE A 116 -23.58 -1.96 -1.20
N SER A 117 -23.85 -3.25 -1.45
CA SER A 117 -22.82 -4.30 -1.44
C SER A 117 -21.73 -4.00 -2.47
N MET A 118 -22.12 -3.58 -3.68
CA MET A 118 -21.20 -3.18 -4.74
C MET A 118 -20.34 -1.99 -4.31
N LEU A 119 -20.95 -0.93 -3.77
CA LEU A 119 -20.24 0.27 -3.32
C LEU A 119 -19.26 -0.06 -2.19
N LEU A 120 -19.63 -0.93 -1.24
CA LEU A 120 -18.75 -1.39 -0.17
C LEU A 120 -17.57 -2.20 -0.71
N VAL A 121 -17.79 -3.10 -1.66
CA VAL A 121 -16.71 -3.88 -2.31
C VAL A 121 -15.78 -2.99 -3.12
N ALA A 122 -16.32 -2.11 -3.97
CA ALA A 122 -15.53 -1.17 -4.77
C ALA A 122 -14.72 -0.21 -3.89
N GLY A 123 -15.36 0.38 -2.87
CA GLY A 123 -14.72 1.27 -1.91
C GLY A 123 -13.64 0.57 -1.10
N SER A 124 -13.89 -0.63 -0.59
CA SER A 124 -12.87 -1.43 0.09
C SER A 124 -11.74 -1.85 -0.86
N GLY A 125 -12.02 -2.09 -2.15
CA GLY A 125 -11.00 -2.36 -3.17
C GLY A 125 -10.03 -1.18 -3.39
N ILE A 126 -10.52 0.06 -3.37
CA ILE A 126 -9.69 1.27 -3.42
C ILE A 126 -8.74 1.32 -2.21
N VAL A 127 -9.25 1.03 -1.00
CA VAL A 127 -8.43 0.93 0.22
C VAL A 127 -7.40 -0.19 0.09
N GLY A 128 -7.78 -1.35 -0.44
CA GLY A 128 -6.90 -2.48 -0.73
C GLY A 128 -5.74 -2.09 -1.63
N ARG A 129 -6.02 -1.35 -2.71
CA ARG A 129 -5.00 -0.81 -3.63
C ARG A 129 -4.03 0.12 -2.93
N TYR A 130 -4.51 1.01 -2.07
CA TYR A 130 -3.65 1.90 -1.29
C TYR A 130 -2.70 1.09 -0.40
N ILE A 131 -3.21 0.08 0.31
CA ILE A 131 -2.39 -0.79 1.17
C ILE A 131 -1.38 -1.57 0.31
N TYR A 132 -1.84 -2.18 -0.79
CA TYR A 132 -1.00 -2.96 -1.71
C TYR A 132 0.16 -2.14 -2.27
N THR A 133 -0.13 -0.93 -2.76
CA THR A 133 0.91 -0.02 -3.28
C THR A 133 1.88 0.42 -2.19
N ARG A 134 1.45 0.65 -0.95
CA ARG A 134 2.37 0.98 0.15
C ARG A 134 3.24 -0.20 0.57
N LEU A 135 2.69 -1.41 0.53
CA LEU A 135 3.40 -2.65 0.81
C LEU A 135 4.48 -2.92 -0.24
N HIS A 136 4.17 -2.76 -1.52
CA HIS A 136 5.05 -3.08 -2.65
C HIS A 136 5.93 -1.91 -3.13
N ALA A 137 5.55 -0.64 -2.91
CA ALA A 137 6.38 0.49 -3.34
C ALA A 137 7.66 0.66 -2.51
N ARG A 138 7.77 -0.02 -1.37
CA ARG A 138 8.93 0.05 -0.48
C ARG A 138 9.86 -1.14 -0.60
N LEU A 139 9.43 -2.22 -1.27
CA LEU A 139 10.17 -3.47 -1.45
C LEU A 139 9.64 -4.21 -2.69
N ASP A 140 10.53 -4.67 -3.57
CA ASP A 140 10.19 -5.59 -4.65
C ASP A 140 9.49 -6.82 -4.05
N GLY A 141 8.25 -7.03 -4.46
CA GLY A 141 7.21 -7.72 -3.69
C GLY A 141 7.31 -9.24 -3.62
N THR A 142 8.19 -9.76 -2.77
CA THR A 142 8.18 -11.17 -2.36
C THR A 142 8.26 -11.32 -0.84
N GLU A 143 7.87 -12.47 -0.30
CA GLU A 143 8.12 -12.83 1.12
C GLU A 143 9.61 -12.79 1.46
N ASP A 144 10.47 -13.00 0.44
CA ASP A 144 11.90 -12.68 0.48
C ASP A 144 12.17 -11.24 0.93
N SER A 145 11.26 -10.28 0.80
CA SER A 145 11.53 -8.88 1.13
C SER A 145 11.69 -8.62 2.63
N LEU A 146 10.93 -9.30 3.49
CA LEU A 146 11.10 -9.16 4.94
C LEU A 146 12.37 -9.88 5.40
N GLU A 147 12.63 -11.07 4.85
CA GLU A 147 13.86 -11.80 5.11
C GLU A 147 15.09 -11.07 4.58
N GLN A 148 15.03 -10.49 3.38
CA GLN A 148 16.06 -9.63 2.81
C GLN A 148 16.26 -8.37 3.67
N LEU A 149 15.19 -7.76 4.20
CA LEU A 149 15.32 -6.62 5.11
C LEU A 149 15.97 -7.02 6.44
N LYS A 150 15.61 -8.18 6.98
CA LYS A 150 16.25 -8.73 8.19
C LYS A 150 17.71 -9.08 7.92
N ALA A 151 18.01 -9.78 6.83
CA ALA A 151 19.36 -10.15 6.40
C ALA A 151 20.22 -8.92 6.11
N ALA A 152 19.66 -7.86 5.52
CA ALA A 152 20.34 -6.58 5.39
C ALA A 152 20.66 -5.96 6.76
N GLY A 153 19.74 -6.07 7.72
CA GLY A 153 19.97 -5.68 9.11
C GLY A 153 21.04 -6.53 9.80
N GLU A 154 21.07 -7.83 9.55
CA GLU A 154 22.08 -8.76 10.10
C GLU A 154 23.46 -8.52 9.50
N ARG A 155 23.58 -8.35 8.18
CA ARG A 155 24.82 -7.94 7.50
C ARG A 155 25.36 -6.62 8.04
N LEU A 156 24.47 -5.67 8.31
CA LEU A 156 24.86 -4.43 8.99
C LEU A 156 25.38 -4.73 10.40
N ARG A 157 24.74 -5.62 11.16
CA ARG A 157 25.19 -6.03 12.49
C ARG A 157 26.56 -6.72 12.46
N GLU A 158 26.82 -7.59 11.49
CA GLU A 158 28.12 -8.24 11.28
C GLU A 158 29.20 -7.22 10.93
N GLN A 159 28.90 -6.22 10.08
CA GLN A 159 29.79 -5.10 9.80
C GLN A 159 30.12 -4.26 11.04
N SER A 160 29.34 -4.35 12.12
CA SER A 160 29.62 -3.63 13.36
C SER A 160 30.82 -4.16 14.15
N ALA A 161 31.31 -5.37 13.86
CA ALA A 161 32.57 -5.88 14.40
C ALA A 161 33.75 -4.94 14.07
N SER A 162 33.70 -4.25 12.92
CA SER A 162 34.65 -3.21 12.54
C SER A 162 34.44 -1.85 13.26
N MET A 163 33.50 -1.75 14.20
CA MET A 163 33.16 -0.52 14.93
C MET A 163 33.37 -0.63 16.44
N GLU A 164 34.03 -1.70 16.90
CA GLU A 164 34.39 -1.91 18.31
C GLU A 164 35.22 -0.75 18.90
N PHE A 165 35.82 0.06 18.03
CA PHE A 165 36.56 1.29 18.34
C PHE A 165 35.73 2.41 18.99
N LEU A 166 34.39 2.34 19.01
CA LEU A 166 33.51 3.34 19.64
C LEU A 166 32.74 2.75 20.83
N PRO A 167 33.30 2.80 22.06
CA PRO A 167 32.70 2.16 23.22
C PRO A 167 31.32 2.75 23.55
N GLY A 168 30.32 1.88 23.71
CA GLY A 168 28.94 2.22 24.09
C GLY A 168 28.09 2.84 22.97
N PHE A 169 28.64 3.08 21.77
CA PHE A 169 27.86 3.66 20.66
C PHE A 169 26.86 2.65 20.08
N LEU A 170 27.25 1.37 19.96
CA LEU A 170 26.37 0.31 19.46
C LEU A 170 25.17 0.05 20.40
N ASP A 171 25.39 0.11 21.72
CA ASP A 171 24.33 -0.01 22.72
C ASP A 171 23.38 1.19 22.67
N ALA A 172 23.93 2.40 22.51
CA ALA A 172 23.14 3.61 22.36
C ALA A 172 22.24 3.56 21.11
N ILE A 173 22.76 3.10 19.96
CA ILE A 173 21.94 2.90 18.74
C ILE A 173 20.85 1.86 19.00
N SER A 174 21.20 0.72 19.61
CA SER A 174 20.24 -0.35 19.90
C SER A 174 19.11 0.14 20.83
N GLY A 175 19.44 0.97 21.82
CA GLY A 175 18.46 1.64 22.68
C GLY A 175 17.57 2.64 21.94
N ILE A 176 18.14 3.42 21.01
CA ILE A 176 17.38 4.35 20.14
C ILE A 176 16.44 3.57 19.22
N GLU A 177 16.91 2.49 18.60
CA GLU A 177 16.14 1.61 17.73
C GLU A 177 14.94 1.01 18.49
N LYS A 178 15.18 0.43 19.67
CA LYS A 178 14.13 -0.16 20.51
C LYS A 178 13.07 0.87 20.96
N ARG A 179 13.47 2.09 21.27
CA ARG A 179 12.55 3.15 21.76
C ARG A 179 11.81 3.85 20.62
N LEU A 180 12.50 4.16 19.52
CA LEU A 180 12.04 5.09 18.48
C LEU A 180 11.84 4.43 17.11
N ILE A 181 12.14 3.15 16.93
CA ILE A 181 11.89 2.45 15.67
C ILE A 181 10.98 1.24 15.88
N GLU A 182 11.25 0.38 16.86
CA GLU A 182 10.38 -0.77 17.14
C GLU A 182 8.94 -0.34 17.47
N ALA A 183 7.99 -1.19 17.07
CA ALA A 183 6.57 -0.94 17.29
C ALA A 183 6.18 -1.15 18.76
N PRO A 184 5.47 -0.21 19.40
CA PRO A 184 4.98 -0.37 20.75
C PRO A 184 3.92 -1.48 20.86
N ARG A 185 3.79 -2.05 22.06
CA ARG A 185 2.88 -3.17 22.32
C ARG A 185 1.40 -2.77 22.20
N GLY A 186 1.03 -1.53 22.57
CA GLY A 186 -0.36 -1.05 22.56
C GLY A 186 -0.95 -0.78 21.16
N ARG A 187 -2.26 -0.99 20.98
CA ARG A 187 -2.98 -0.81 19.70
C ARG A 187 -2.96 0.65 19.21
N LEU A 188 -3.32 1.60 20.09
CA LEU A 188 -3.34 3.03 19.79
C LEU A 188 -1.92 3.59 19.52
N ALA A 189 -0.94 3.14 20.30
CA ALA A 189 0.45 3.53 20.12
C ALA A 189 1.01 3.03 18.77
N ARG A 190 0.52 1.91 18.26
CA ARG A 190 0.92 1.33 16.98
C ARG A 190 0.32 2.05 15.77
N THR A 191 -0.90 2.54 15.87
CA THR A 191 -1.50 3.38 14.80
C THR A 191 -0.81 4.73 14.74
N LEU A 192 -0.57 5.38 15.89
CA LEU A 192 0.19 6.64 15.94
C LEU A 192 1.63 6.48 15.44
N HIS A 193 2.24 5.31 15.62
CA HIS A 193 3.59 5.00 15.12
C HIS A 193 3.71 5.14 13.59
N LEU A 194 2.68 4.74 12.84
CA LEU A 194 2.64 4.88 11.37
C LEU A 194 2.71 6.33 10.91
N PHE A 195 1.98 7.22 11.60
CA PHE A 195 1.92 8.65 11.24
C PHE A 195 3.09 9.46 11.79
N THR A 196 3.70 9.02 12.89
CA THR A 196 4.82 9.73 13.55
C THR A 196 6.21 9.31 13.06
N GLY A 197 6.29 8.43 12.05
CA GLY A 197 7.57 7.88 11.56
C GLY A 197 8.61 8.93 11.13
N ALA A 198 8.19 10.04 10.50
CA ALA A 198 9.09 11.12 10.09
C ALA A 198 9.71 11.85 11.29
N VAL A 199 8.88 12.20 12.28
CA VAL A 199 9.31 12.88 13.52
C VAL A 199 10.22 11.97 14.34
N ARG A 200 9.84 10.69 14.50
CA ARG A 200 10.66 9.69 15.20
C ARG A 200 12.01 9.49 14.54
N MET A 201 12.06 9.43 13.20
CA MET A 201 13.31 9.32 12.45
C MET A 201 14.18 10.57 12.61
N ALA A 202 13.60 11.77 12.58
CA ALA A 202 14.34 13.02 12.83
C ALA A 202 14.94 13.04 14.25
N ARG A 203 14.14 12.64 15.26
CA ARG A 203 14.59 12.52 16.65
C ARG A 203 15.69 11.46 16.81
N ALA A 204 15.53 10.29 16.19
CA ALA A 204 16.52 9.23 16.23
C ALA A 204 17.86 9.68 15.61
N ARG A 205 17.82 10.37 14.46
CA ARG A 205 19.02 10.94 13.83
C ARG A 205 19.69 12.00 14.70
N HIS A 206 18.91 12.82 15.40
CA HIS A 206 19.44 13.81 16.34
C HIS A 206 20.15 13.12 17.52
N LEU A 207 19.51 12.12 18.13
CA LEU A 207 20.10 11.35 19.24
C LEU A 207 21.37 10.62 18.79
N VAL A 208 21.38 9.98 17.62
CA VAL A 208 22.60 9.36 17.06
C VAL A 208 23.74 10.37 16.92
N ARG A 209 23.48 11.60 16.44
CA ARG A 209 24.52 12.64 16.35
C ARG A 209 25.03 13.10 17.72
N ARG A 210 24.19 13.06 18.74
CA ARG A 210 24.57 13.37 20.12
C ARG A 210 25.46 12.26 20.68
N GLU A 211 25.02 11.01 20.59
CA GLU A 211 25.76 9.85 21.10
C GLU A 211 27.09 9.64 20.37
N LEU A 212 27.12 9.87 19.05
CA LEU A 212 28.36 9.80 18.28
C LEU A 212 29.39 10.85 18.72
N ARG A 213 28.94 12.08 19.02
CA ARG A 213 29.83 13.13 19.55
C ARG A 213 30.40 12.74 20.92
N ILE A 214 29.58 12.13 21.78
CA ILE A 214 30.01 11.67 23.11
C ILE A 214 31.01 10.51 22.97
N ALA A 215 30.71 9.52 22.13
CA ALA A 215 31.59 8.38 21.89
C ALA A 215 32.93 8.81 21.29
N LEU A 216 32.93 9.74 20.33
CA LEU A 216 34.16 10.28 19.74
C LEU A 216 35.02 11.01 20.79
N ARG A 217 34.41 11.85 21.65
CA ARG A 217 35.14 12.53 22.74
C ARG A 217 35.80 11.52 23.67
N ARG A 218 35.09 10.46 24.07
CA ARG A 218 35.65 9.40 24.93
C ARG A 218 36.77 8.61 24.26
N ALA A 219 36.67 8.37 22.96
CA ALA A 219 37.70 7.67 22.19
C ALA A 219 38.97 8.51 22.02
N LEU A 220 38.84 9.83 21.83
CA LEU A 220 39.95 10.77 21.75
C LEU A 220 40.67 10.92 23.10
N LEU A 221 39.92 10.97 24.21
CA LEU A 221 40.48 11.02 25.57
C LEU A 221 41.24 9.74 25.97
N ARG A 222 40.97 8.61 25.31
CA ARG A 222 41.65 7.32 25.54
C ARG A 222 42.87 7.11 24.61
N GLU A 223 43.36 8.17 23.98
CA GLU A 223 44.57 8.18 23.13
C GLU A 223 44.64 7.08 22.05
N SER A 224 43.51 6.60 21.50
CA SER A 224 43.56 5.62 20.40
C SER A 224 44.20 6.25 19.15
N PRO A 225 45.44 5.91 18.77
CA PRO A 225 46.21 6.64 17.73
C PRO A 225 45.61 6.45 16.33
N ALA A 226 44.84 5.39 16.13
CA ALA A 226 44.09 5.12 14.91
C ALA A 226 42.85 6.03 14.76
N VAL A 227 42.17 6.34 15.87
CA VAL A 227 40.96 7.19 15.85
C VAL A 227 41.33 8.65 15.65
N ALA A 228 42.40 9.14 16.28
CA ALA A 228 42.86 10.52 16.09
C ALA A 228 43.27 10.79 14.64
N ARG A 229 43.99 9.87 13.99
CA ARG A 229 44.45 10.02 12.60
C ARG A 229 43.32 9.94 11.57
N HIS A 230 42.22 9.22 11.86
CA HIS A 230 41.13 8.97 10.89
C HIS A 230 39.74 9.36 11.43
N ALA A 231 39.67 10.29 12.39
CA ALA A 231 38.44 10.64 13.12
C ALA A 231 37.25 10.98 12.20
N SER A 232 37.51 11.71 11.11
CA SER A 232 36.49 12.10 10.13
C SER A 232 35.89 10.89 9.39
N ARG A 233 36.75 9.96 8.94
CA ARG A 233 36.33 8.74 8.24
C ARG A 233 35.57 7.79 9.17
N VAL A 234 36.07 7.58 10.39
CA VAL A 234 35.41 6.73 11.40
C VAL A 234 34.04 7.32 11.77
N THR A 235 33.95 8.63 11.99
CA THR A 235 32.69 9.31 12.31
C THR A 235 31.68 9.20 11.16
N ALA A 236 32.14 9.38 9.92
CA ALA A 236 31.29 9.25 8.73
C ALA A 236 30.77 7.82 8.56
N ALA A 237 31.63 6.81 8.76
CA ALA A 237 31.26 5.40 8.70
C ALA A 237 30.24 5.04 9.79
N ALA A 238 30.51 5.41 11.04
CA ALA A 238 29.62 5.17 12.19
C ALA A 238 28.24 5.84 12.01
N ARG A 239 28.22 7.08 11.48
CA ARG A 239 26.97 7.77 11.17
C ARG A 239 26.19 7.11 10.04
N SER A 240 26.88 6.76 8.95
CA SER A 240 26.28 6.07 7.80
C SER A 240 25.65 4.74 8.24
N TYR A 241 26.38 3.98 9.04
CA TYR A 241 25.92 2.73 9.65
C TYR A 241 24.66 2.94 10.49
N ALA A 242 24.70 3.85 11.46
CA ALA A 242 23.58 4.14 12.34
C ALA A 242 22.32 4.54 11.56
N TYR A 243 22.48 5.34 10.51
CA TYR A 243 21.36 5.77 9.68
C TYR A 243 20.79 4.63 8.84
N ARG A 244 21.64 3.78 8.26
CA ARG A 244 21.20 2.58 7.51
C ARG A 244 20.46 1.61 8.42
N ARG A 245 20.96 1.37 9.63
CA ARG A 245 20.32 0.50 10.62
C ARG A 245 18.95 1.03 11.07
N LEU A 246 18.85 2.31 11.41
CA LEU A 246 17.56 2.92 11.77
C LEU A 246 16.57 2.90 10.60
N ASP A 247 17.03 3.09 9.37
CA ASP A 247 16.17 3.01 8.17
C ASP A 247 15.68 1.58 7.94
N ALA A 248 16.56 0.58 8.07
CA ALA A 248 16.20 -0.83 7.96
C ALA A 248 15.14 -1.22 9.02
N GLY A 249 15.36 -0.89 10.29
CA GLY A 249 14.39 -1.16 11.35
C GLY A 249 13.04 -0.47 11.12
N ARG A 250 13.05 0.76 10.59
CA ARG A 250 11.84 1.49 10.22
C ARG A 250 11.08 0.76 9.11
N ARG A 251 11.78 0.35 8.04
CA ARG A 251 11.18 -0.38 6.92
C ARG A 251 10.57 -1.71 7.36
N VAL A 252 11.26 -2.47 8.21
CA VAL A 252 10.73 -3.71 8.80
C VAL A 252 9.44 -3.44 9.57
N THR A 253 9.41 -2.38 10.37
CA THR A 253 8.24 -2.02 11.17
C THR A 253 7.06 -1.55 10.32
N GLU A 254 7.31 -0.69 9.33
CA GLU A 254 6.31 -0.25 8.36
C GLU A 254 5.75 -1.44 7.55
N TYR A 255 6.62 -2.32 7.06
CA TYR A 255 6.22 -3.52 6.30
C TYR A 255 5.29 -4.40 7.13
N LYS A 256 5.67 -4.75 8.37
CA LYS A 256 4.83 -5.56 9.27
C LYS A 256 3.47 -4.90 9.54
N ALA A 257 3.43 -3.57 9.61
CA ALA A 257 2.17 -2.85 9.81
C ALA A 257 1.28 -2.92 8.57
N TYR A 258 1.81 -2.63 7.37
CA TYR A 258 1.05 -2.73 6.12
C TYR A 258 0.64 -4.17 5.79
N ALA A 259 1.50 -5.15 6.04
CA ALA A 259 1.18 -6.58 5.85
C ALA A 259 0.01 -7.01 6.74
N ARG A 260 -0.03 -6.52 8.00
CA ARG A 260 -1.17 -6.76 8.88
C ARG A 260 -2.44 -6.08 8.36
N MET A 261 -2.36 -4.81 7.95
CA MET A 261 -3.50 -4.10 7.36
C MET A 261 -4.03 -4.83 6.12
N PHE A 262 -3.13 -5.38 5.30
CA PHE A 262 -3.48 -6.15 4.12
C PHE A 262 -4.22 -7.44 4.48
N SER A 263 -3.75 -8.18 5.48
CA SER A 263 -4.45 -9.36 6.01
C SER A 263 -5.86 -9.01 6.52
N TRP A 264 -6.01 -7.93 7.27
CA TRP A 264 -7.32 -7.47 7.77
C TRP A 264 -8.24 -7.03 6.62
N TRP A 265 -7.68 -6.35 5.63
CA TRP A 265 -8.42 -5.99 4.41
C TRP A 265 -8.93 -7.23 3.68
N HIS A 266 -8.11 -8.27 3.52
CA HIS A 266 -8.55 -9.55 2.93
C HIS A 266 -9.73 -10.16 3.70
N VAL A 267 -9.66 -10.18 5.03
CA VAL A 267 -10.72 -10.72 5.91
C VAL A 267 -12.04 -9.95 5.75
N LEU A 268 -11.97 -8.64 5.50
CA LEU A 268 -13.16 -7.80 5.29
C LEU A 268 -13.68 -7.89 3.84
N HIS A 269 -12.79 -7.80 2.86
CA HIS A 269 -13.14 -7.67 1.45
C HIS A 269 -13.77 -8.94 0.88
N ILE A 270 -13.29 -10.12 1.29
CA ILE A 270 -13.79 -11.41 0.79
C ILE A 270 -15.27 -11.65 1.16
N PRO A 271 -15.72 -11.49 2.41
CA PRO A 271 -17.14 -11.58 2.76
C PRO A 271 -18.01 -10.57 2.03
N LEU A 272 -17.57 -9.30 1.93
CA LEU A 272 -18.30 -8.27 1.18
C LEU A 272 -18.47 -8.67 -0.28
N PHE A 273 -17.43 -9.26 -0.89
CA PHE A 273 -17.50 -9.77 -2.25
C PHE A 273 -18.57 -10.88 -2.40
N PHE A 274 -18.65 -11.82 -1.45
CA PHE A 274 -19.70 -12.85 -1.48
C PHE A 274 -21.11 -12.26 -1.31
N MET A 275 -21.26 -11.27 -0.42
CA MET A 275 -22.54 -10.55 -0.29
C MET A 275 -22.95 -9.88 -1.59
N LEU A 276 -22.01 -9.20 -2.27
CA LEU A 276 -22.26 -8.61 -3.59
C LEU A 276 -22.66 -9.67 -4.62
N LEU A 277 -21.97 -10.81 -4.66
CA LEU A 277 -22.28 -11.88 -5.60
C LEU A 277 -23.72 -12.39 -5.40
N ILE A 278 -24.10 -12.70 -4.16
CA ILE A 278 -25.44 -13.18 -3.82
C ILE A 278 -26.50 -12.11 -4.12
N ALA A 279 -26.26 -10.87 -3.69
CA ALA A 279 -27.20 -9.76 -3.89
C ALA A 279 -27.38 -9.43 -5.39
N GLY A 280 -26.30 -9.48 -6.16
CA GLY A 280 -26.32 -9.25 -7.61
C GLY A 280 -27.11 -10.33 -8.34
N VAL A 281 -26.89 -11.61 -8.01
CA VAL A 281 -27.67 -12.72 -8.57
C VAL A 281 -29.15 -12.59 -8.20
N ALA A 282 -29.45 -12.32 -6.92
CA ALA A 282 -30.83 -12.13 -6.46
C ALA A 282 -31.52 -10.94 -7.15
N HIS A 283 -30.81 -9.84 -7.38
CA HIS A 283 -31.31 -8.69 -8.12
C HIS A 283 -31.67 -9.06 -9.57
N VAL A 284 -30.76 -9.74 -10.29
CA VAL A 284 -31.00 -10.16 -11.68
C VAL A 284 -32.17 -11.14 -11.75
N ILE A 285 -32.24 -12.14 -10.87
CA ILE A 285 -33.34 -13.10 -10.85
C ILE A 285 -34.67 -12.39 -10.58
N ALA A 286 -34.72 -11.53 -9.56
CA ALA A 286 -35.95 -10.85 -9.19
C ALA A 286 -36.50 -9.95 -10.31
N VAL A 287 -35.63 -9.25 -11.05
CA VAL A 287 -36.04 -8.38 -12.17
C VAL A 287 -36.49 -9.18 -13.41
N ASN A 288 -36.06 -10.43 -13.56
CA ASN A 288 -36.47 -11.28 -14.68
C ASN A 288 -37.72 -12.13 -14.36
N LEU A 289 -37.98 -12.41 -13.09
CA LEU A 289 -39.15 -13.20 -12.66
C LEU A 289 -40.39 -12.35 -12.35
N TYR A 290 -40.20 -11.09 -11.94
CA TYR A 290 -41.26 -10.15 -11.54
C TYR A 290 -41.14 -8.84 -12.29
#